data_AF-A0A0E9LQR0-F1
#
_entry.id   AF-A0A0E9LQR0-F1
#
_cell.length_a   1.000
_cell.length_b   1.000
_cell.length_c   1.000
_cell.angle_alpha   90.00
_cell.angle_beta   90.00
_cell.angle_gamma   90.00
#
_symmetry.space_group_name_H-M   'P 1'
#
loop_
_entity.id
_entity.type
_entity.pdbx_description
1 polymer ?
#
loop_
_entity_poly.entity_id
_entity_poly.type
_entity_poly.pdbx_seq_one_letter_code
_entity_poly.pdbx_strand_id
1 'polypeptide(L)' 'MTAIELKKLLIHRISEINDESFLRAINTILDAKTQSQVLNLTDGQRSEIVESKRQFEKGLFIEQTEMDKEFNRWLNAK' A
#
# COMPACT_ATOMS: atom_id res chain seq x y z
N MET A 1 -20.69 25.47 12.57
CA MET A 1 -19.39 24.80 12.31
C MET A 1 -19.56 23.85 11.15
N THR A 2 -18.87 24.11 10.04
CA THR A 2 -18.86 23.26 8.85
C THR A 2 -17.78 22.17 8.97
N ALA A 3 -17.85 21.13 8.14
CA ALA A 3 -16.81 20.10 8.08
C ALA A 3 -15.42 20.68 7.77
N ILE A 4 -15.36 21.79 7.02
CA ILE A 4 -14.11 22.48 6.67
C ILE A 4 -13.52 23.18 7.91
N GLU A 5 -14.36 23.86 8.68
CA GLU A 5 -13.94 24.54 9.92
C GLU A 5 -13.44 23.54 10.96
N LEU A 6 -14.14 22.40 11.10
CA LEU A 6 -13.73 21.33 12.01
C LEU A 6 -12.37 20.74 11.63
N LYS A 7 -12.12 20.48 10.34
CA LYS A 7 -10.81 19.98 9.87
C LYS A 7 -9.67 20.95 10.20
N LYS A 8 -9.87 22.25 9.95
CA LYS A 8 -8.88 23.28 10.28
C LYS A 8 -8.56 23.32 11.77
N LEU A 9 -9.60 23.26 12.61
CA LEU A 9 -9.44 23.24 14.06
C LEU A 9 -8.67 21.99 14.54
N LEU A 10 -8.97 20.82 13.99
CA LEU A 10 -8.30 19.57 14.35
C LEU A 10 -6.82 19.59 13.95
N ILE A 11 -6.49 20.05 12.75
CA ILE A 11 -5.09 20.18 12.29
C ILE A 11 -4.31 21.10 13.23
N HIS A 12 -4.89 22.26 13.59
CA HIS A 12 -4.25 23.21 14.50
C HIS A 12 -4.02 22.59 15.88
N ARG A 13 -5.02 21.93 16.48
CA ARG A 13 -4.87 21.26 17.77
C ARG A 13 -3.81 20.15 17.75
N ILE A 14 -3.73 19.39 16.66
CA ILE A 14 -2.72 18.34 16.52
C ILE A 14 -1.31 18.95 16.44
N SER A 15 -1.15 20.09 15.77
CA SER A 15 0.15 20.77 15.64
C SER A 15 0.72 21.30 16.96
N GLU A 16 -0.12 21.46 17.99
CA GLU A 16 0.30 21.93 19.32
C GLU A 16 0.68 20.77 20.27
N ILE A 17 0.44 19.51 19.88
CA ILE A 17 0.73 18.35 20.71
C ILE A 17 2.20 17.97 20.56
N ASN A 18 2.93 17.95 21.67
CA ASN A 18 4.32 17.46 21.73
C ASN A 18 4.46 16.02 22.23
N ASP A 19 3.37 15.44 22.78
CA ASP A 19 3.35 14.07 23.27
C ASP A 19 3.27 13.07 22.11
N GLU A 20 4.39 12.41 21.83
CA GLU A 20 4.50 11.41 20.78
C GLU A 20 3.57 10.21 20.99
N SER A 21 3.36 9.76 22.23
CA SER A 21 2.48 8.63 22.53
C SER A 21 1.04 8.98 22.19
N PHE A 22 0.64 10.21 22.47
CA PHE A 22 -0.68 10.72 22.13
C PHE A 22 -0.85 10.92 20.62
N LEU A 23 0.15 11.47 19.93
CA LEU A 23 0.14 11.58 18.46
C LEU A 23 0.02 10.20 17.78
N ARG A 24 0.74 9.19 18.29
CA ARG A 24 0.65 7.80 17.79
C ARG A 24 -0.76 7.24 17.97
N ALA A 25 -1.39 7.45 19.12
CA ALA A 25 -2.76 7.01 19.37
C ALA A 25 -3.76 7.67 18.40
N ILE A 26 -3.64 8.98 18.16
CA ILE A 26 -4.45 9.70 17.17
C ILE A 26 -4.26 9.10 15.79
N ASN A 27 -3.01 8.84 15.38
CA ASN A 27 -2.71 8.24 14.08
C ASN A 27 -3.36 6.86 13.91
N THR A 28 -3.27 5.99 14.92
CA THR A 28 -3.92 4.67 14.90
C THR A 28 -5.44 4.75 14.73
N ILE A 29 -6.09 5.72 15.38
CA ILE A 29 -7.54 5.93 15.25
C ILE A 29 -7.90 6.39 13.83
N LEU A 30 -7.09 7.28 13.25
CA LEU A 30 -7.27 7.74 11.88
C LEU A 30 -7.05 6.60 10.88
N ASP A 31 -6.01 5.78 11.08
CA ASP A 31 -5.70 4.61 10.24
C ASP A 31 -6.83 3.57 10.26
N ALA A 32 -7.42 3.29 11.42
CA ALA A 32 -8.56 2.39 11.54
C ALA A 32 -9.81 2.91 10.78
N LYS A 33 -9.91 4.22 10.59
CA LYS A 33 -11.01 4.87 9.85
C LYS A 33 -10.70 5.03 8.36
N THR A 34 -9.43 5.06 7.95
CA THR A 34 -9.00 5.11 6.53
C THR A 34 -8.80 3.72 5.93
N GLN A 35 -8.56 2.68 6.73
CA GLN A 35 -8.57 1.27 6.29
C GLN A 35 -9.90 0.81 5.66
N SER A 36 -10.99 1.59 5.79
CA SER A 36 -12.22 1.35 5.04
C SER A 36 -12.09 1.65 3.54
N GLN A 37 -10.99 2.25 3.07
CA GLN A 37 -10.63 2.25 1.65
C GLN A 37 -10.03 0.89 1.30
N VAL A 38 -10.89 -0.13 1.28
CA VAL A 38 -10.59 -1.36 0.55
C VAL A 38 -10.23 -0.94 -0.87
N LEU A 39 -8.98 -1.19 -1.27
CA LEU A 39 -8.56 -0.99 -2.65
C LEU A 39 -9.42 -1.90 -3.53
N ASN A 40 -10.40 -1.30 -4.20
CA ASN A 40 -11.22 -2.01 -5.15
C ASN A 40 -10.36 -2.28 -6.38
N LEU A 41 -9.95 -3.53 -6.54
CA LEU A 41 -9.28 -3.98 -7.76
C LEU A 41 -10.24 -3.87 -8.93
N THR A 42 -9.74 -3.42 -10.08
CA THR A 42 -10.48 -3.52 -11.34
C THR A 42 -10.68 -4.98 -11.71
N ASP A 43 -11.64 -5.27 -12.58
CA ASP A 43 -11.87 -6.63 -13.07
C ASP A 43 -10.63 -7.20 -13.77
N GLY A 44 -9.86 -6.35 -14.48
CA GLY A 44 -8.58 -6.71 -15.08
C GLY A 44 -7.55 -7.15 -14.04
N GLN A 45 -7.34 -6.33 -13.01
CA GLN A 45 -6.39 -6.65 -11.92
C GLN A 45 -6.80 -7.93 -11.17
N ARG A 46 -8.09 -8.14 -10.96
CA ARG A 46 -8.61 -9.37 -10.34
C ARG A 46 -8.33 -10.59 -11.23
N SER A 47 -8.58 -10.47 -12.53
CA SER A 47 -8.32 -11.53 -13.50
C SER A 47 -6.82 -11.87 -13.58
N GLU A 48 -5.95 -10.86 -13.59
CA GLU A 48 -4.50 -11.04 -13.58
C GLU A 48 -4.03 -11.80 -12.33
N ILE A 49 -4.51 -11.43 -11.14
CA ILE A 49 -4.14 -12.12 -9.90
C ILE A 49 -4.61 -13.57 -9.91
N VAL A 50 -5.83 -13.85 -10.40
CA VAL A 50 -6.35 -15.22 -10.51
C VAL A 50 -5.49 -16.04 -11.48
N GLU A 51 -5.11 -15.46 -12.61
CA GLU A 51 -4.25 -16.12 -13.59
C GLU A 51 -2.85 -16.38 -13.03
N SER A 52 -2.23 -15.40 -12.38
CA SER A 52 -0.91 -15.55 -11.77
C SER A 52 -0.90 -16.67 -10.72
N LYS A 53 -1.95 -16.78 -9.90
CA LYS A 53 -2.09 -17.90 -8.95
C LYS A 53 -2.16 -19.25 -9.66
N ARG A 54 -2.96 -19.34 -10.73
CA ARG A 54 -3.08 -20.55 -11.55
C ARG A 54 -1.75 -20.94 -12.22
N GLN A 55 -0.98 -19.95 -12.68
CA GLN A 55 0.34 -20.17 -13.27
C GLN A 55 1.32 -20.71 -12.23
N PHE A 56 1.32 -20.13 -11.03
CA PHE A 56 2.13 -20.61 -9.92
C PHE A 56 1.82 -22.06 -9.56
N GLU A 57 0.55 -22.43 -9.43
CA GLU A 57 0.12 -23.82 -9.16
C GLU A 57 0.54 -24.80 -10.25
N LYS A 58 0.66 -24.33 -11.51
CA LYS A 58 1.14 -25.12 -12.64
C LYS A 58 2.66 -25.15 -12.77
N GLY A 59 3.40 -24.54 -11.84
CA GLY A 59 4.85 -24.42 -11.93
C GLY A 59 5.32 -23.47 -13.04
N LEU A 60 4.44 -22.63 -13.58
CA LEU A 60 4.73 -21.63 -14.60
C LEU A 60 5.24 -20.34 -13.95
N PHE A 61 6.29 -20.47 -13.16
CA PHE A 61 6.98 -19.34 -12.55
C PHE A 61 8.48 -19.51 -12.73
N ILE A 62 9.22 -18.41 -12.58
CA ILE A 62 10.67 -18.45 -12.52
C ILE A 62 11.09 -18.07 -11.10
N GLU A 63 12.12 -18.72 -10.61
CA GLU A 63 12.71 -18.37 -9.32
C GLU A 63 13.41 -17.02 -9.40
N GLN A 64 13.40 -16.28 -8.29
CA GLN A 64 14.04 -14.96 -8.22
C GLN A 64 15.51 -15.03 -8.68
N THR A 65 16.24 -16.07 -8.26
CA THR A 65 17.63 -16.27 -8.66
C THR A 65 17.83 -16.42 -10.16
N GLU A 66 16.85 -17.00 -10.87
CA GLU A 66 16.93 -17.13 -12.34
C GLU A 66 16.57 -15.81 -13.03
N MET A 67 15.57 -15.09 -12.51
CA MET A 67 15.24 -13.74 -12.96
C MET A 67 16.42 -12.77 -12.81
N ASP A 68 17.14 -12.83 -11.69
CA ASP A 68 18.31 -11.99 -11.42
C ASP A 68 19.45 -12.28 -12.41
N LYS A 69 19.63 -13.54 -12.85
CA LYS A 69 20.62 -13.88 -13.88
C LYS A 69 20.25 -13.27 -15.23
N GLU A 70 19.00 -13.37 -15.65
CA GLU A 70 18.52 -12.78 -16.90
C GLU A 70 18.64 -11.25 -16.88
N PHE A 71 18.29 -10.62 -15.76
CA PHE A 71 18.46 -9.19 -15.57
C PHE A 71 19.92 -8.76 -15.67
N ASN A 72 20.83 -9.49 -15.03
CA ASN A 72 22.28 -9.23 -15.11
C ASN A 72 22.83 -9.47 -16.52
N ARG A 73 22.34 -10.48 -17.25
CA ARG A 73 22.69 -10.70 -18.66
C ARG A 73 22.29 -9.50 -19.51
N TRP A 74 21.08 -9.00 -19.35
CA TRP A 74 20.60 -7.81 -20.07
C TRP A 74 21.42 -6.56 -19.74
N LEU A 75 21.71 -6.33 -18.46
CA LEU A 75 22.50 -5.18 -18.01
C LEU A 75 23.93 -5.18 -18.61
N ASN A 76 24.54 -6.36 -18.73
CA ASN A 76 25.91 -6.52 -19.20
C ASN A 76 26.03 -6.81 -20.71
N ALA A 77 24.91 -6.87 -21.45
CA ALA A 77 24.90 -7.10 -22.90
C ALA A 77 25.30 -5.86 -23.73
N LYS A 78 26.12 -4.96 -23.15
CA LYS A 78 26.55 -3.70 -23.74
C LYS A 78 28.03 -3.72 -24.10
#